data_AF-A0A9D5VRL0-F1
#
_entry.id   AF-A0A9D5VRL0-F1
#
_cell.length_a   1.000
_cell.length_b   1.000
_cell.length_c   1.000
_cell.angle_alpha   90.00
_cell.angle_beta   90.00
_cell.angle_gamma   90.00
#
_symmetry.space_group_name_H-M   'P 1'
#
loop_
_entity.id
_entity.type
_entity.pdbx_description
1 polymer ?
#
loop_
_entity_poly.entity_id
_entity_poly.type
_entity_poly.pdbx_seq_one_letter_code
_entity_poly.pdbx_strand_id
1 'polypeptide(L)'
;MAQTNKNVKYSVESLDIVKSDILEPINYQYEGRRDIDIVIKQPEFTSVCPMTGLPDFGTITINYRPNLKIIELKSLKFYLLQYRNVGVFYEHVVNRILDDLVYVLNPKSMEVTGEFTSRGGITTKVRALKEGTTHASPKFGEKAKIFTPRDEYKISQRKFKAPKRHEDRRNTKDFRRT
;
A
#
# COMPACT_ATOMS: atom_id res chain seq x y z
N MET A 1 27.70 12.35 28.41
CA MET A 1 27.14 11.16 27.72
C MET A 1 26.90 11.54 26.26
N ALA A 2 27.60 10.89 25.32
CA ALA A 2 27.53 11.24 23.91
C ALA A 2 26.14 10.93 23.34
N GLN A 3 25.43 11.95 22.87
CA GLN A 3 24.25 11.78 22.02
C GLN A 3 24.72 11.18 20.69
N THR A 4 24.60 9.88 20.55
CA THR A 4 24.81 9.21 19.26
C THR A 4 23.62 9.60 18.37
N ASN A 5 23.89 10.47 17.39
CA ASN A 5 23.01 10.71 16.25
C ASN A 5 22.80 9.37 15.52
N LYS A 6 21.82 8.57 15.93
CA LYS A 6 21.39 7.38 15.21
C LYS A 6 20.60 7.85 14.00
N ASN A 7 21.32 8.09 12.91
CA ASN A 7 20.76 8.37 11.60
C ASN A 7 20.14 7.06 11.06
N VAL A 8 18.97 6.66 11.59
CA VAL A 8 18.26 5.45 11.16
C VAL A 8 17.67 5.74 9.79
N LYS A 9 18.43 5.43 8.73
CA LYS A 9 17.93 5.44 7.35
C LYS A 9 17.15 4.16 7.10
N TYR A 10 15.82 4.24 7.07
CA TYR A 10 15.02 3.19 6.46
C TYR A 10 15.26 3.20 4.94
N SER A 11 15.55 2.04 4.35
CA SER A 11 15.58 1.88 2.90
C SER A 11 14.14 1.91 2.40
N VAL A 12 13.71 3.06 1.87
CA VAL A 12 12.38 3.22 1.30
C VAL A 12 12.39 2.65 -0.12
N GLU A 13 11.61 1.59 -0.33
CA GLU A 13 11.46 0.92 -1.61
C GLU A 13 10.30 1.52 -2.41
N SER A 14 10.37 1.41 -3.73
CA SER A 14 9.28 1.81 -4.61
C SER A 14 8.20 0.73 -4.70
N LEU A 15 6.96 1.13 -4.95
CA LEU A 15 5.84 0.20 -5.12
C LEU A 15 6.04 -0.84 -6.25
N ASP A 16 6.91 -0.58 -7.23
CA ASP A 16 7.22 -1.51 -8.33
C ASP A 16 7.74 -2.89 -7.85
N ILE A 17 8.17 -3.00 -6.58
CA ILE A 17 8.60 -4.26 -5.97
C ILE A 17 7.43 -5.16 -5.54
N VAL A 18 6.23 -4.60 -5.34
CA VAL A 18 5.05 -5.37 -4.96
C VAL A 18 4.57 -6.18 -6.17
N LYS A 19 4.62 -7.51 -6.05
CA LYS A 19 4.18 -8.45 -7.09
C LYS A 19 2.87 -9.10 -6.69
N SER A 20 1.88 -9.03 -7.58
CA SER A 20 0.56 -9.65 -7.40
C SER A 20 0.45 -11.05 -8.02
N ASP A 21 1.45 -11.49 -8.77
CA ASP A 21 1.55 -12.84 -9.33
C ASP A 21 1.70 -13.94 -8.26
N ILE A 22 2.15 -13.58 -7.05
CA ILE A 22 2.20 -14.50 -5.92
C ILE A 22 0.83 -14.78 -5.28
N LEU A 23 -0.22 -14.03 -5.64
CA LEU A 23 -1.57 -14.26 -5.12
C LEU A 23 -2.15 -15.54 -5.74
N GLU A 24 -2.54 -16.48 -4.88
CA GLU A 24 -3.02 -17.79 -5.31
C GLU A 24 -4.54 -17.88 -5.14
N PRO A 25 -5.31 -17.96 -6.24
CA PRO A 25 -6.75 -18.12 -6.17
C PRO A 25 -7.14 -19.61 -6.12
N ILE A 26 -8.08 -19.95 -5.24
CA ILE A 26 -8.64 -21.31 -5.06
C ILE A 26 -10.08 -21.33 -5.55
N ASN A 27 -10.52 -22.44 -6.15
CA ASN A 27 -11.90 -22.59 -6.61
C ASN A 27 -12.91 -22.54 -5.45
N TYR A 28 -13.99 -21.78 -5.63
CA TYR A 28 -15.10 -21.73 -4.70
C TYR A 28 -16.06 -22.90 -4.95
N GLN A 29 -16.05 -23.91 -4.07
CA GLN A 29 -16.78 -25.17 -4.28
C GLN A 29 -18.31 -25.05 -4.37
N TYR A 30 -18.89 -23.93 -3.92
CA TYR A 30 -20.33 -23.68 -3.94
C TYR A 30 -20.73 -22.59 -4.95
N GLU A 31 -19.86 -22.30 -5.91
CA GLU A 31 -20.13 -21.35 -6.99
C GLU A 31 -21.48 -21.64 -7.68
N GLY A 32 -22.24 -20.58 -7.98
CA GLY A 32 -23.56 -20.68 -8.59
C GLY A 32 -24.68 -21.26 -7.69
N ARG A 33 -24.35 -21.88 -6.56
CA ARG A 33 -25.35 -22.45 -5.62
C ARG A 33 -25.68 -21.53 -4.45
N ARG A 34 -24.69 -20.79 -3.93
CA ARG A 34 -24.87 -19.92 -2.78
C ARG A 34 -23.92 -18.73 -2.83
N ASP A 35 -24.46 -17.56 -2.51
CA ASP A 35 -23.65 -16.37 -2.28
C ASP A 35 -23.29 -16.27 -0.80
N ILE A 36 -22.03 -15.93 -0.55
CA ILE A 36 -21.47 -15.70 0.79
C ILE A 36 -20.70 -14.39 0.80
N ASP A 37 -20.61 -13.77 1.98
CA ASP A 37 -19.72 -12.63 2.21
C ASP A 37 -18.51 -13.11 3.03
N ILE A 38 -17.31 -12.80 2.54
CA ILE A 38 -16.05 -13.14 3.19
C ILE A 38 -15.40 -11.85 3.67
N VAL A 39 -15.15 -11.78 4.99
CA VAL A 39 -14.43 -10.68 5.62
C VAL A 39 -13.10 -11.20 6.15
N ILE A 40 -12.00 -10.71 5.59
CA ILE A 40 -10.63 -10.98 6.03
C ILE A 40 -10.09 -9.73 6.70
N LYS A 41 -9.55 -9.87 7.92
CA LYS A 41 -8.87 -8.79 8.63
C LYS A 41 -7.40 -9.15 8.84
N GLN A 42 -6.52 -8.26 8.40
CA GLN A 42 -5.09 -8.33 8.64
C GLN A 42 -4.69 -7.11 9.50
N PRO A 43 -4.45 -7.30 10.81
CA PRO A 43 -4.20 -6.20 11.74
C PRO A 43 -2.73 -5.77 11.86
N GLU A 44 -1.83 -6.39 11.10
CA GLU A 44 -0.37 -6.20 11.20
C GLU A 44 0.20 -5.56 9.92
N PHE A 45 -0.62 -4.78 9.21
CA PHE A 45 -0.18 -4.16 7.97
C PHE A 45 0.78 -3.02 8.30
N THR A 46 1.87 -2.95 7.54
CA THR A 46 2.84 -1.87 7.67
C THR A 46 3.42 -1.48 6.32
N SER A 47 3.71 -0.20 6.18
CA SER A 47 4.39 0.40 5.04
C SER A 47 5.24 1.57 5.52
N VAL A 48 5.84 2.34 4.60
CA VAL A 48 6.65 3.50 4.95
C VAL A 48 6.01 4.77 4.42
N CYS A 49 5.97 5.81 5.26
CA CYS A 49 5.56 7.14 4.85
C CYS A 49 6.57 7.68 3.83
N PRO A 50 6.17 8.00 2.57
CA PRO A 50 7.11 8.45 1.56
C PRO A 50 7.81 9.77 1.91
N MET A 51 7.17 10.61 2.73
CA MET A 51 7.68 11.93 3.09
C MET A 51 8.71 11.89 4.22
N THR A 52 8.48 11.06 5.22
CA THR A 52 9.27 11.05 6.47
C THR A 52 10.20 9.85 6.58
N GLY A 53 9.93 8.77 5.82
CA GLY A 53 10.65 7.51 5.94
C GLY A 53 10.31 6.73 7.22
N LEU A 54 9.32 7.17 8.00
CA LEU A 54 8.88 6.48 9.21
C LEU A 54 7.86 5.38 8.88
N PRO A 55 7.84 4.27 9.64
CA PRO A 55 6.91 3.17 9.40
C PRO A 55 5.48 3.56 9.79
N ASP A 56 4.55 3.35 8.88
CA ASP A 56 3.10 3.46 9.11
C ASP A 56 2.55 2.06 9.43
N PHE A 57 1.55 2.01 10.32
CA PHE A 57 0.86 0.78 10.71
C PHE A 57 -0.63 0.93 10.50
N GLY A 58 -1.32 -0.18 10.24
CA GLY A 58 -2.76 -0.19 10.11
C GLY A 58 -3.35 -1.59 10.05
N THR A 59 -4.68 -1.63 9.97
CA THR A 59 -5.45 -2.83 9.70
C THR A 59 -6.01 -2.76 8.29
N ILE A 60 -5.75 -3.79 7.48
CA ILE A 60 -6.40 -3.97 6.17
C ILE A 60 -7.57 -4.95 6.36
N THR A 61 -8.75 -4.51 5.99
CA THR A 61 -9.97 -5.33 5.92
C THR A 61 -10.37 -5.50 4.46
N ILE A 62 -10.50 -6.75 4.02
CA ILE A 62 -10.99 -7.11 2.69
C ILE A 62 -12.35 -7.76 2.89
N ASN A 63 -13.40 -7.14 2.37
CA ASN A 63 -14.76 -7.67 2.38
C ASN A 63 -15.17 -7.96 0.93
N TYR A 64 -15.48 -9.20 0.59
CA TYR A 64 -15.83 -9.54 -0.78
C TYR A 64 -16.82 -10.70 -0.88
N ARG A 65 -17.57 -10.67 -1.98
CA ARG A 65 -18.43 -11.77 -2.41
C ARG A 65 -17.75 -12.49 -3.58
N PRO A 66 -17.32 -13.75 -3.42
CA PRO A 66 -16.62 -14.46 -4.47
C PRO A 66 -17.53 -14.72 -5.68
N ASN A 67 -16.89 -14.91 -6.84
CA ASN A 67 -17.54 -15.47 -8.03
C ASN A 67 -17.19 -16.97 -8.14
N LEU A 68 -16.10 -17.27 -8.86
CA LEU A 68 -15.60 -18.64 -9.06
C LEU A 68 -14.42 -18.97 -8.12
N LYS A 69 -13.78 -17.94 -7.56
CA LYS A 69 -12.54 -18.10 -6.79
C LYS A 69 -12.58 -17.34 -5.47
N ILE A 70 -11.88 -17.90 -4.49
CA ILE A 70 -11.53 -17.30 -3.20
C ILE A 70 -10.01 -17.16 -3.12
N ILE A 71 -9.53 -16.25 -2.27
CA ILE A 71 -8.09 -16.05 -2.07
C ILE A 71 -7.50 -17.06 -1.07
N GLU A 72 -6.32 -17.59 -1.34
CA GLU A 72 -5.53 -18.38 -0.39
C GLU A 72 -4.83 -17.45 0.63
N LEU A 73 -4.98 -17.73 1.92
CA LEU A 73 -4.59 -16.80 2.99
C LEU A 73 -3.07 -16.64 3.16
N LYS A 74 -2.27 -17.68 2.89
CA LYS A 74 -0.80 -17.61 2.95
C LYS A 74 -0.25 -16.68 1.85
N SER A 75 -0.75 -16.79 0.63
CA SER A 75 -0.40 -15.96 -0.51
C SER A 75 -0.77 -14.50 -0.27
N LEU A 76 -1.96 -14.24 0.28
CA LEU A 76 -2.40 -12.91 0.69
C LEU A 76 -1.49 -12.31 1.77
N LYS A 77 -1.11 -13.11 2.78
CA LYS A 77 -0.15 -12.68 3.80
C LYS A 77 1.18 -12.26 3.17
N PHE A 78 1.76 -13.09 2.29
CA PHE A 78 3.03 -12.75 1.64
C PHE A 78 2.89 -11.54 0.69
N TYR A 79 1.74 -11.37 0.05
CA TYR A 79 1.44 -10.18 -0.75
C TYR A 79 1.46 -8.90 0.09
N LEU A 80 0.76 -8.88 1.23
CA LEU A 80 0.71 -7.72 2.11
C LEU A 80 2.07 -7.45 2.78
N LEU A 81 2.88 -8.47 3.06
CA LEU A 81 4.22 -8.31 3.63
C LEU A 81 5.20 -7.56 2.72
N GLN A 82 4.98 -7.57 1.40
CA GLN A 82 5.82 -6.82 0.45
C GLN A 82 5.78 -5.30 0.68
N TYR A 83 4.70 -4.78 1.29
CA TYR A 83 4.56 -3.35 1.56
C TYR A 83 5.47 -2.83 2.67
N ARG A 84 6.10 -3.71 3.47
CA ARG A 84 6.79 -3.37 4.72
C ARG A 84 7.82 -2.23 4.59
N ASN A 85 8.58 -2.20 3.50
CA ASN A 85 9.59 -1.16 3.24
C ASN A 85 9.16 -0.18 2.15
N VAL A 86 7.94 -0.31 1.62
CA VAL A 86 7.49 0.47 0.47
C VAL A 86 7.03 1.85 0.92
N GLY A 87 7.56 2.88 0.27
CA GLY A 87 7.10 4.26 0.40
C GLY A 87 5.79 4.47 -0.34
N VAL A 88 4.66 4.48 0.36
CA VAL A 88 3.32 4.60 -0.27
C VAL A 88 2.29 5.33 0.60
N PHE A 89 1.42 6.12 -0.03
CA PHE A 89 0.30 6.77 0.64
C PHE A 89 -0.86 5.80 0.89
N TYR A 90 -1.62 6.02 1.96
CA TYR A 90 -2.73 5.17 2.40
C TYR A 90 -3.77 4.92 1.31
N GLU A 91 -4.13 5.97 0.57
CA GLU A 91 -5.08 5.94 -0.53
C GLU A 91 -4.61 5.04 -1.65
N HIS A 92 -3.31 5.09 -1.94
CA HIS A 92 -2.72 4.29 -3.01
C HIS A 92 -2.57 2.83 -2.59
N VAL A 93 -2.23 2.54 -1.33
CA VAL A 93 -2.24 1.17 -0.77
C VAL A 93 -3.60 0.52 -0.98
N VAL A 94 -4.67 1.19 -0.53
CA VAL A 94 -6.01 0.60 -0.55
C VAL A 94 -6.51 0.36 -1.98
N ASN A 95 -6.31 1.31 -2.89
CA ASN A 95 -6.66 1.12 -4.30
C ASN A 95 -5.82 0.01 -4.96
N ARG A 96 -4.51 -0.02 -4.71
CA ARG A 96 -3.62 -1.03 -5.31
C ARG A 96 -4.00 -2.44 -4.88
N ILE A 97 -4.29 -2.64 -3.60
CA ILE A 97 -4.73 -3.94 -3.07
C ILE A 97 -6.06 -4.35 -3.72
N LEU A 98 -7.01 -3.43 -3.84
CA LEU A 98 -8.29 -3.70 -4.51
C LEU A 98 -8.08 -4.12 -5.96
N ASP A 99 -7.30 -3.38 -6.74
CA ASP A 99 -7.05 -3.65 -8.15
C ASP A 99 -6.39 -5.02 -8.37
N ASP A 100 -5.35 -5.34 -7.58
CA ASP A 100 -4.64 -6.61 -7.66
C ASP A 100 -5.57 -7.80 -7.30
N LEU A 101 -6.38 -7.68 -6.25
CA LEU A 101 -7.31 -8.73 -5.83
C LEU A 101 -8.49 -8.90 -6.79
N VAL A 102 -9.04 -7.80 -7.32
CA VAL A 102 -10.09 -7.84 -8.34
C VAL A 102 -9.59 -8.51 -9.60
N TYR A 103 -8.36 -8.21 -10.02
CA TYR A 103 -7.73 -8.85 -11.18
C TYR A 103 -7.60 -10.36 -10.99
N VAL A 104 -7.13 -10.81 -9.82
CA VAL A 104 -6.87 -12.23 -9.54
C VAL A 104 -8.15 -13.04 -9.30
N LEU A 105 -9.13 -12.47 -8.59
CA LEU A 105 -10.32 -13.20 -8.13
C LEU A 105 -11.56 -12.96 -8.99
N ASN A 106 -11.63 -11.84 -9.70
CA ASN A 106 -12.82 -11.39 -10.42
C ASN A 106 -14.11 -11.56 -9.60
N PRO A 107 -14.18 -10.95 -8.39
CA PRO A 107 -15.27 -11.16 -7.44
C PRO A 107 -16.56 -10.49 -7.93
N LYS A 108 -17.71 -10.89 -7.38
CA LYS A 108 -19.00 -10.22 -7.63
C LYS A 108 -18.98 -8.79 -7.08
N SER A 109 -18.42 -8.62 -5.89
CA SER A 109 -18.17 -7.32 -5.26
C SER A 109 -16.95 -7.44 -4.34
N MET A 110 -16.22 -6.34 -4.17
CA MET A 110 -15.10 -6.30 -3.23
C MET A 110 -14.89 -4.89 -2.70
N GLU A 111 -14.68 -4.80 -1.40
CA GLU A 111 -14.28 -3.60 -0.68
C GLU A 111 -12.93 -3.88 0.02
N VAL A 112 -12.02 -2.92 -0.09
CA VAL A 112 -10.80 -2.88 0.72
C VAL A 112 -10.85 -1.63 1.58
N THR A 113 -10.67 -1.82 2.89
CA THR A 113 -10.65 -0.76 3.89
C THR A 113 -9.32 -0.81 4.64
N GLY A 114 -8.60 0.32 4.67
CA GLY A 114 -7.40 0.51 5.46
C GLY A 114 -7.65 1.47 6.62
N GLU A 115 -7.44 0.99 7.85
CA GLU A 115 -7.54 1.78 9.09
C GLU A 115 -6.14 1.99 9.67
N PHE A 116 -5.59 3.21 9.53
CA PHE A 116 -4.20 3.52 9.86
C PHE A 116 -4.06 4.17 11.24
N THR A 117 -3.01 3.79 11.97
CA THR A 117 -2.68 4.32 13.29
C THR A 117 -2.38 5.81 13.24
N SER A 118 -2.50 6.49 14.39
CA SER A 118 -2.44 7.94 14.43
C SER A 118 -1.07 8.52 14.07
N ARG A 119 -1.09 9.62 13.32
CA ARG A 119 0.06 10.50 13.07
C ARG A 119 -0.29 11.88 13.61
N GLY A 120 0.46 12.36 14.61
CA GLY A 120 0.17 13.64 15.26
C GLY A 120 -1.22 13.71 15.91
N GLY A 121 -1.75 12.57 16.38
CA GLY A 121 -3.09 12.48 16.97
C GLY A 121 -4.24 12.30 15.97
N ILE A 122 -3.96 12.25 14.66
CA ILE A 122 -4.97 12.12 13.60
C ILE A 122 -4.93 10.68 13.05
N THR A 123 -6.09 10.00 13.02
CA THR A 123 -6.25 8.70 12.37
C THR A 123 -6.83 8.87 10.97
N THR A 124 -6.59 7.88 10.10
CA THR A 124 -7.14 7.89 8.74
C THR A 124 -7.75 6.54 8.42
N LYS A 125 -8.98 6.57 7.90
CA LYS A 125 -9.68 5.40 7.36
C LYS A 125 -9.93 5.64 5.89
N VAL A 126 -9.42 4.75 5.04
CA VAL A 126 -9.61 4.79 3.59
C VAL A 126 -10.40 3.56 3.17
N ARG A 127 -11.36 3.74 2.27
CA ARG A 127 -12.20 2.67 1.72
C ARG A 127 -12.26 2.80 0.20
N ALA A 128 -11.99 1.71 -0.51
CA ALA A 128 -12.19 1.58 -1.96
C ALA A 128 -13.12 0.40 -2.24
N LEU A 129 -13.92 0.52 -3.30
CA LEU A 129 -15.00 -0.41 -3.59
C LEU A 129 -15.08 -0.70 -5.10
N LYS A 130 -15.21 -1.99 -5.42
CA LYS A 130 -15.64 -2.51 -6.72
C LYS A 130 -17.05 -3.04 -6.59
N GLU A 131 -17.98 -2.37 -7.25
CA GLU A 131 -19.39 -2.77 -7.37
C GLU A 131 -19.62 -3.70 -8.58
N GLY A 132 -20.59 -4.61 -8.47
CA GLY A 132 -21.28 -5.18 -9.64
C GLY A 132 -20.48 -6.05 -10.61
N THR A 133 -21.14 -6.48 -11.69
CA THR A 133 -21.02 -7.79 -12.37
C THR A 133 -19.61 -8.29 -12.74
N THR A 134 -19.48 -9.61 -12.67
CA THR A 134 -18.32 -10.39 -13.08
C THR A 134 -18.06 -10.18 -14.57
N HIS A 135 -16.95 -9.52 -14.93
CA HIS A 135 -16.49 -9.53 -16.32
C HIS A 135 -15.94 -10.94 -16.64
N ALA A 136 -15.91 -11.36 -17.90
CA ALA A 136 -15.22 -12.61 -18.23
C ALA A 136 -13.76 -12.53 -17.76
N SER A 137 -13.29 -13.53 -17.01
CA SER A 137 -11.92 -13.58 -16.52
C SER A 137 -10.93 -13.46 -17.70
N PRO A 138 -9.83 -12.68 -17.60
CA PRO A 138 -8.78 -12.69 -18.59
C PRO A 138 -8.25 -14.12 -18.79
N LYS A 139 -7.94 -14.51 -20.03
CA LYS A 139 -7.40 -15.85 -20.29
C LYS A 139 -6.03 -15.98 -19.61
N PHE A 140 -5.79 -17.14 -19.01
CA PHE A 140 -4.51 -17.48 -18.40
C PHE A 140 -3.37 -17.27 -19.44
N GLY A 141 -2.44 -16.35 -19.17
CA GLY A 141 -1.34 -16.01 -20.08
C GLY A 141 -1.46 -14.67 -20.82
N GLU A 142 -2.57 -13.94 -20.70
CA GLU A 142 -2.66 -12.57 -21.23
C GLU A 142 -1.92 -11.60 -20.30
N LYS A 143 -0.90 -10.90 -20.82
CA LYS A 143 -0.21 -9.86 -20.03
C LYS A 143 -1.19 -8.74 -19.72
N ALA A 144 -1.39 -8.46 -18.43
CA ALA A 144 -2.17 -7.31 -17.98
C ALA A 144 -1.66 -6.03 -18.65
N LYS A 145 -2.57 -5.26 -19.27
CA LYS A 145 -2.41 -3.80 -19.27
C LYS A 145 -2.51 -3.41 -17.81
N ILE A 146 -1.37 -3.27 -17.16
CA ILE A 146 -1.31 -2.72 -15.80
C ILE A 146 -1.96 -1.35 -15.91
N PHE A 147 -3.16 -1.16 -15.32
CA PHE A 147 -3.70 0.17 -15.13
C PHE A 147 -2.82 0.83 -14.08
N THR A 148 -1.74 1.44 -14.57
CA THR A 148 -0.88 2.26 -13.76
C THR A 148 -1.28 3.70 -13.99
N PRO A 149 -1.71 4.42 -12.95
CA PRO A 149 -1.37 5.84 -12.82
C PRO A 149 0.16 5.95 -12.60
N ARG A 150 0.98 5.38 -13.49
CA ARG A 150 2.45 5.26 -13.33
C ARG A 150 3.10 6.62 -13.33
N ASP A 151 2.52 7.54 -14.08
CA ASP A 151 3.12 8.84 -14.33
C ASP A 151 2.78 9.83 -13.22
N GLU A 152 1.56 9.79 -12.66
CA GLU A 152 1.16 10.72 -11.59
C GLU A 152 1.85 10.44 -10.26
N TYR A 153 2.03 9.16 -9.86
CA TYR A 153 2.72 8.83 -8.62
C TYR A 153 4.21 9.20 -8.67
N LYS A 154 4.86 9.07 -9.84
CA LYS A 154 6.26 9.51 -10.02
C LYS A 154 6.39 11.04 -10.04
N ILE A 155 5.36 11.75 -10.53
CA ILE A 155 5.31 13.22 -10.52
C ILE A 155 5.18 13.75 -9.09
N SER A 156 4.36 13.12 -8.23
CA SER A 156 4.24 13.53 -6.82
C SER A 156 5.57 13.38 -6.09
N GLN A 157 6.25 12.23 -6.21
CA GLN A 157 7.54 11.96 -5.57
C GLN A 157 8.67 12.92 -6.03
N ARG A 158 8.63 13.41 -7.28
CA ARG A 158 9.64 14.35 -7.82
C ARG A 158 9.48 15.79 -7.32
N LYS A 159 8.27 16.22 -6.93
CA LYS A 159 7.99 17.61 -6.50
C LYS A 159 8.37 17.88 -5.04
N PHE A 160 8.66 16.86 -4.23
CA PHE A 160 8.92 17.01 -2.79
C PHE A 160 10.36 16.68 -2.39
N LYS A 161 11.36 17.07 -3.19
CA LYS A 161 12.74 17.14 -2.67
C LYS A 161 12.76 18.14 -1.51
N ALA A 162 13.15 17.68 -0.32
CA ALA A 162 13.35 18.53 0.85
C ALA A 162 14.18 19.78 0.48
N PRO A 163 13.79 20.98 0.95
CA PRO A 163 14.60 22.17 0.71
C PRO A 163 16.01 21.91 1.24
N LYS A 164 17.03 22.20 0.42
CA LYS A 164 18.42 22.19 0.89
C LYS A 164 18.48 23.10 2.11
N ARG A 165 18.92 22.59 3.26
CA ARG A 165 19.24 23.43 4.41
C ARG A 165 20.18 24.52 3.91
N HIS A 166 19.74 25.77 3.93
CA HIS A 166 20.65 26.89 3.84
C HIS A 166 21.59 26.77 5.04
N GLU A 167 22.86 26.45 4.79
CA GLU A 167 23.90 26.68 5.78
C GLU A 167 23.95 28.18 6.03
N ASP A 168 23.30 28.60 7.12
CA ASP A 168 23.46 29.92 7.69
C ASP A 168 24.91 30.03 8.18
N ARG A 169 25.79 30.50 7.29
CA ARG A 169 27.16 30.90 7.62
C ARG A 169 27.07 32.18 8.47
N ARG A 170 26.74 32.02 9.74
CA ARG A 170 26.99 33.05 10.74
C ARG A 170 28.49 33.26 10.83
N ASN A 171 28.90 34.37 10.22
CA ASN A 171 30.24 34.92 10.20
C ASN A 171 30.69 35.21 11.64
N THR A 172 31.47 34.32 12.23
CA THR A 172 32.20 34.60 13.47
C THR A 172 33.51 35.30 13.13
N LYS A 173 33.42 36.59 12.81
CA LYS A 173 34.58 37.50 12.87
C LYS A 173 34.18 38.80 13.56
N ASP A 174 35.10 39.22 14.43
CA ASP A 174 35.20 40.52 15.08
C ASP A 174 34.34 40.80 16.32
N PHE A 175 34.84 40.30 17.45
CA PHE A 175 34.90 41.10 18.68
C PHE A 175 36.30 41.00 19.29
N ARG A 176 37.22 41.83 18.81
CA ARG A 176 38.45 42.24 19.51
C ARG A 176 38.70 43.72 19.22
N ARG A 177 38.90 44.50 20.29
CA ARG A 177 39.27 45.94 20.35
C ARG A 177 38.08 46.86 20.05
N THR A 178 37.71 47.83 20.87
CA THR A 178 38.43 48.68 21.86
C THR A 178 37.58 48.90 23.10
#